data_AF-D3MRD8-F1
#
_entry.id   AF-D3MRD8-F1
#
_cell.length_a   1.000
_cell.length_b   1.000
_cell.length_c   1.000
_cell.angle_alpha   90.00
_cell.angle_beta   90.00
_cell.angle_gamma   90.00
#
_symmetry.space_group_name_H-M   'P 1'
#
loop_
_entity.id
_entity.type
_entity.pdbx_description
1 polymer ?
#
loop_
_entity_poly.entity_id
_entity_poly.type
_entity_poly.pdbx_seq_one_letter_code
_entity_poly.pdbx_strand_id
1 'polypeptide(L)'
;MLKEVFDNIYMFEAKLPKSPLKAINVYVIKDKDKNLVLDTGYNMEETLLSMKEGLKELDLDIKDTELFLTHMHADHTGLSYEFSKEGCPVYIGKVDGDLVVDSIEGSYWKFVEKLFEYYAVKKGEVVLDDHPGYLYQPNEKA
;
A
#
# COMPACT_ATOMS: atom_id res chain seq x y z
N MET A 1 17.98 -1.80 0.06
CA MET A 1 19.04 -1.94 -0.96
C MET A 1 18.36 -2.35 -2.24
N LEU A 2 18.44 -1.50 -3.26
CA LEU A 2 17.91 -1.79 -4.58
C LEU A 2 18.58 -3.02 -5.21
N LYS A 3 17.79 -3.83 -5.91
CA LYS A 3 18.26 -4.99 -6.68
C LYS A 3 17.61 -4.98 -8.06
N GLU A 4 18.40 -5.14 -9.11
CA GLU A 4 17.87 -5.48 -10.43
C GLU A 4 17.63 -6.99 -10.47
N VAL A 5 16.36 -7.40 -10.58
CA VAL A 5 15.95 -8.81 -10.53
C VAL A 5 15.73 -9.41 -11.92
N PHE A 6 15.51 -8.56 -12.91
CA PHE A 6 15.45 -8.88 -14.33
C PHE A 6 15.77 -7.60 -15.13
N ASP A 7 16.03 -7.72 -16.44
CA ASP A 7 16.31 -6.56 -17.29
C ASP A 7 15.22 -5.49 -17.15
N ASN A 8 15.60 -4.31 -16.68
CA ASN A 8 14.72 -3.16 -16.38
C ASN A 8 13.64 -3.41 -15.31
N ILE A 9 13.75 -4.47 -14.52
CA ILE A 9 12.88 -4.76 -13.37
C ILE A 9 13.71 -4.73 -12.10
N TYR A 10 13.35 -3.80 -11.24
CA TYR A 10 14.03 -3.53 -9.98
C TYR A 10 13.14 -3.86 -8.80
N MET A 11 13.76 -4.15 -7.68
CA MET A 11 13.09 -4.39 -6.41
C MET A 11 13.83 -3.70 -5.28
N PHE A 12 13.09 -3.03 -4.41
CA PHE A 12 13.57 -2.56 -3.12
C PHE A 12 12.53 -2.88 -2.03
N GLU A 13 12.95 -2.74 -0.77
CA GLU A 13 12.08 -3.00 0.38
C GLU A 13 11.49 -1.67 0.90
N ALA A 14 10.16 -1.57 0.95
CA ALA A 14 9.47 -0.53 1.68
C ALA A 14 9.25 -0.98 3.14
N LYS A 15 9.57 -0.12 4.10
CA LYS A 15 9.47 -0.45 5.53
C LYS A 15 7.99 -0.62 5.92
N LEU A 16 7.71 -1.61 6.75
CA LEU A 16 6.41 -1.79 7.40
C LEU A 16 6.60 -1.70 8.92
N PRO A 17 6.63 -0.49 9.51
CA PRO A 17 6.82 -0.32 10.94
C PRO A 17 5.74 -1.07 11.72
N LYS A 18 6.12 -1.61 12.89
CA LYS A 18 5.22 -2.38 13.79
C LYS A 18 4.60 -3.62 13.14
N SER A 19 5.05 -4.03 11.96
CA SER A 19 4.65 -5.29 11.32
C SER A 19 5.64 -6.42 11.64
N PRO A 20 5.18 -7.66 11.90
CA PRO A 20 6.06 -8.82 11.96
C PRO A 20 6.78 -9.09 10.63
N LEU A 21 6.22 -8.62 9.49
CA LEU A 21 6.84 -8.73 8.18
C LEU A 21 8.06 -7.80 8.02
N LYS A 22 8.11 -6.70 8.79
CA LYS A 22 9.15 -5.64 8.80
C LYS A 22 9.26 -4.81 7.51
N ALA A 23 9.02 -5.42 6.35
CA ALA A 23 9.05 -4.76 5.05
C ALA A 23 8.19 -5.51 4.02
N ILE A 24 7.86 -4.83 2.93
CA ILE A 24 7.28 -5.41 1.72
C ILE A 24 8.22 -5.17 0.54
N ASN A 25 8.25 -6.11 -0.40
CA ASN A 25 8.98 -5.94 -1.66
C ASN A 25 8.16 -5.05 -2.60
N VAL A 26 8.76 -3.95 -3.04
CA VAL A 26 8.21 -3.06 -4.05
C VAL A 26 8.99 -3.30 -5.33
N TYR A 27 8.25 -3.50 -6.42
CA TYR A 27 8.84 -3.71 -7.74
C TYR A 27 8.67 -2.46 -8.59
N VAL A 28 9.70 -2.14 -9.36
CA VAL A 28 9.68 -1.02 -10.31
C VAL A 28 10.09 -1.55 -11.68
N ILE A 29 9.23 -1.35 -12.67
CA ILE A 29 9.52 -1.64 -14.08
C ILE A 29 9.85 -0.32 -14.76
N LYS A 30 11.07 -0.19 -15.29
CA LYS A 30 11.49 0.97 -16.07
C LYS A 30 11.23 0.71 -17.55
N ASP A 31 10.68 1.69 -18.24
CA ASP A 31 10.56 1.70 -19.70
C ASP A 31 10.89 3.11 -20.21
N LYS A 32 11.02 3.25 -21.54
CA LYS A 32 11.38 4.51 -22.20
C LYS A 32 10.32 5.60 -22.02
N ASP A 33 9.05 5.19 -22.00
CA ASP A 33 7.91 6.13 -21.99
C ASP A 33 7.37 6.36 -20.58
N LYS A 34 7.27 5.30 -19.76
CA LYS A 34 6.70 5.34 -18.41
C LYS A 34 7.37 4.34 -17.48
N ASN A 35 7.41 4.66 -16.19
CA ASN A 35 7.87 3.76 -15.14
C ASN A 35 6.67 3.27 -14.34
N LEU A 36 6.63 1.98 -14.00
CA LEU A 36 5.55 1.38 -13.22
C LEU A 36 6.07 0.96 -11.85
N VAL A 37 5.42 1.43 -10.79
CA VAL A 37 5.62 0.95 -9.41
C VAL A 37 4.50 -0.04 -9.07
N LEU A 38 4.85 -1.16 -8.46
CA LEU A 38 3.90 -2.15 -7.97
C LEU A 38 3.86 -2.11 -6.45
N ASP A 39 2.67 -1.81 -5.92
CA ASP A 39 2.36 -1.67 -4.49
C ASP A 39 3.15 -0.57 -3.76
N THR A 40 2.76 -0.27 -2.52
CA THR A 40 3.40 0.81 -1.73
C THR A 40 3.88 0.40 -0.34
N GLY A 41 3.03 -0.23 0.47
CA GLY A 41 3.23 -0.29 1.92
C GLY A 41 2.15 0.46 2.71
N TYR A 42 2.25 0.37 4.04
CA TYR A 42 1.39 1.06 4.99
C TYR A 42 1.43 2.58 4.88
N ASN A 43 0.30 3.23 5.18
CA ASN A 43 0.20 4.68 5.34
C ASN A 43 0.94 5.18 6.59
N MET A 44 2.27 5.22 6.51
CA MET A 44 3.16 5.68 7.58
C MET A 44 4.30 6.50 6.98
N GLU A 45 4.79 7.47 7.75
CA GLU A 45 5.87 8.35 7.33
C GLU A 45 7.16 7.58 7.00
N GLU A 46 7.51 6.57 7.82
CA GLU A 46 8.70 5.76 7.59
C GLU A 46 8.58 4.88 6.34
N THR A 47 7.37 4.43 6.00
CA THR A 47 7.09 3.74 4.74
C THR A 47 7.31 4.71 3.58
N LEU A 48 6.68 5.89 3.62
CA LEU A 48 6.78 6.90 2.57
C LEU A 48 8.23 7.33 2.34
N LEU A 49 9.00 7.53 3.40
CA LEU A 49 10.42 7.84 3.31
C LEU A 49 11.19 6.72 2.61
N SER A 50 10.97 5.46 2.99
CA SER A 50 11.63 4.33 2.34
C SER A 50 11.23 4.14 0.87
N MET A 51 9.98 4.47 0.51
CA MET A 51 9.52 4.50 -0.88
C MET A 51 10.27 5.56 -1.69
N LYS A 52 10.37 6.78 -1.17
CA LYS A 52 11.10 7.88 -1.82
C LYS A 52 12.59 7.58 -1.95
N GLU A 53 13.19 6.98 -0.93
CA GLU A 53 14.59 6.53 -0.97
C GLU A 53 14.81 5.47 -2.06
N GLY A 54 13.94 4.45 -2.14
CA GLY A 54 14.03 3.38 -3.14
C GLY A 54 13.83 3.86 -4.57
N LEU A 55 12.86 4.76 -4.82
CA LEU A 55 12.66 5.38 -6.13
C LEU A 55 13.84 6.29 -6.52
N LYS A 56 14.40 7.02 -5.56
CA LYS A 56 15.56 7.88 -5.80
C LYS A 56 16.81 7.09 -6.18
N GLU A 57 17.01 5.87 -5.67
CA GLU A 57 18.09 4.97 -6.12
C GLU A 57 17.97 4.60 -7.61
N LEU A 58 16.79 4.79 -8.22
CA LEU A 58 16.51 4.58 -9.65
C LEU A 58 16.46 5.88 -10.48
N ASP A 59 16.82 7.01 -9.87
CA ASP A 59 16.67 8.37 -10.42
C ASP A 59 15.22 8.73 -10.77
N LEU A 60 14.25 8.31 -9.95
CA LEU A 60 12.82 8.58 -10.13
C LEU A 60 12.22 9.33 -8.92
N ASP A 61 11.29 10.25 -9.20
CA ASP A 61 10.31 10.74 -8.21
C ASP A 61 8.95 10.02 -8.43
N ILE A 62 8.04 10.11 -7.44
CA ILE A 62 6.69 9.53 -7.54
C ILE A 62 5.93 10.02 -8.80
N LYS A 63 6.03 11.32 -9.10
CA LYS A 63 5.39 11.94 -10.28
C LYS A 63 5.87 11.38 -11.63
N ASP A 64 7.03 10.72 -11.66
CA ASP A 64 7.63 10.14 -12.88
C ASP A 64 7.16 8.70 -13.12
N THR A 65 6.21 8.23 -12.29
CA THR A 65 5.74 6.85 -12.26
C THR A 65 4.22 6.76 -12.41
N GLU A 66 3.76 5.57 -12.77
CA GLU A 66 2.41 5.09 -12.57
C GLU A 66 2.42 4.03 -11.46
N LEU A 67 1.35 3.97 -10.66
CA LEU A 67 1.21 3.00 -9.58
C LEU A 67 0.17 1.95 -9.95
N PHE A 68 0.56 0.67 -9.86
CA PHE A 68 -0.37 -0.45 -9.94
C PHE A 68 -0.42 -1.19 -8.59
N LEU A 69 -1.62 -1.29 -8.03
CA LEU A 69 -1.88 -1.98 -6.77
C LEU A 69 -2.37 -3.39 -7.06
N THR A 70 -1.75 -4.37 -6.42
CA THR A 70 -2.06 -5.79 -6.64
C THR A 70 -3.41 -6.18 -6.04
N HIS A 71 -3.70 -5.72 -4.82
CA HIS A 71 -4.94 -5.97 -4.10
C HIS A 71 -5.12 -4.95 -2.96
N MET A 72 -6.26 -5.05 -2.25
CA MET A 72 -6.81 -4.05 -1.34
C MET A 72 -6.12 -3.89 0.02
N HIS A 73 -5.30 -4.85 0.47
CA HIS A 73 -4.72 -4.80 1.81
C HIS A 73 -3.84 -3.56 2.02
N ALA A 74 -3.82 -3.04 3.26
CA ALA A 74 -3.19 -1.76 3.57
C ALA A 74 -1.66 -1.74 3.37
N ASP A 75 -0.98 -2.89 3.47
CA ASP A 75 0.44 -3.02 3.15
C ASP A 75 0.72 -2.97 1.65
N HIS A 76 -0.30 -2.97 0.81
CA HIS A 76 -0.18 -2.76 -0.63
C HIS A 76 -0.69 -1.39 -1.03
N THR A 77 -1.79 -0.94 -0.42
CA THR A 77 -2.54 0.26 -0.84
C THR A 77 -2.29 1.50 0.00
N GLY A 78 -1.67 1.40 1.19
CA GLY A 78 -1.67 2.44 2.21
C GLY A 78 -1.22 3.83 1.74
N LEU A 79 -0.18 3.92 0.88
CA LEU A 79 0.31 5.21 0.38
C LEU A 79 -0.32 5.63 -0.96
N SER A 80 -1.32 4.92 -1.47
CA SER A 80 -1.97 5.22 -2.75
C SER A 80 -2.43 6.67 -2.88
N TYR A 81 -2.98 7.25 -1.81
CA TYR A 81 -3.36 8.67 -1.79
C TYR A 81 -2.16 9.62 -1.89
N GLU A 82 -1.07 9.35 -1.18
CA GLU A 82 0.15 10.18 -1.27
C GLU A 82 0.76 10.12 -2.67
N PHE A 83 0.67 8.96 -3.34
CA PHE A 83 1.06 8.84 -4.75
C PHE A 83 0.19 9.71 -5.66
N SER A 84 -1.14 9.59 -5.56
CA SER A 84 -2.08 10.39 -6.36
C SER A 84 -1.90 11.89 -6.14
N LYS A 85 -1.69 12.31 -4.90
CA LYS A 85 -1.44 13.70 -4.51
C LYS A 85 -0.18 14.31 -5.16
N GLU A 86 0.83 13.49 -5.46
CA GLU A 86 2.02 13.91 -6.22
C GLU A 86 1.83 13.86 -7.74
N GLY A 87 0.62 13.54 -8.21
CA GLY A 87 0.25 13.48 -9.63
C GLY A 87 0.49 12.12 -10.30
N CYS A 88 0.80 11.07 -9.52
CA CYS A 88 0.97 9.72 -10.03
C CYS A 88 -0.39 9.08 -10.34
N PRO A 89 -0.64 8.60 -11.58
CA PRO A 89 -1.83 7.80 -11.88
C PRO A 89 -1.84 6.48 -11.08
N VAL A 90 -2.96 6.18 -10.42
CA VAL A 90 -3.12 4.97 -9.61
C VAL A 90 -4.13 4.01 -10.26
N TYR A 91 -3.72 2.75 -10.42
CA TYR A 91 -4.51 1.67 -11.01
C TYR A 91 -4.68 0.51 -10.03
N ILE A 92 -5.87 -0.09 -10.00
CA ILE A 92 -6.20 -1.29 -9.23
C ILE A 92 -7.35 -2.03 -9.91
N GLY A 93 -7.47 -3.34 -9.67
CA GLY A 93 -8.65 -4.11 -10.08
C GLY A 93 -9.94 -3.52 -9.49
N LYS A 94 -11.04 -3.52 -10.26
CA LYS A 94 -12.29 -2.85 -9.85
C LYS A 94 -12.80 -3.32 -8.49
N VAL A 95 -12.83 -4.63 -8.25
CA VAL A 95 -13.36 -5.21 -7.01
C VAL A 95 -12.52 -4.76 -5.81
N ASP A 96 -11.20 -4.83 -5.94
CA ASP A 96 -10.26 -4.43 -4.88
C ASP A 96 -10.31 -2.92 -4.65
N GLY A 97 -10.42 -2.12 -5.71
CA GLY A 97 -10.57 -0.67 -5.62
C GLY A 97 -11.87 -0.24 -4.94
N ASP A 98 -12.99 -0.89 -5.23
CA ASP A 98 -14.26 -0.63 -4.53
C ASP A 98 -14.13 -0.94 -3.03
N LEU A 99 -13.42 -2.02 -2.65
CA LEU A 99 -13.15 -2.37 -1.25
C LEU A 99 -12.24 -1.36 -0.54
N VAL A 100 -11.22 -0.83 -1.22
CA VAL A 100 -10.36 0.24 -0.65
C VAL A 100 -11.20 1.50 -0.36
N VAL A 101 -12.08 1.90 -1.28
CA VAL A 101 -12.96 3.05 -1.05
C VAL A 101 -13.91 2.79 0.11
N ASP A 102 -14.51 1.60 0.18
CA ASP A 102 -15.41 1.21 1.26
C ASP A 102 -14.71 1.10 2.64
N SER A 103 -13.42 0.77 2.66
CA SER A 103 -12.61 0.76 3.89
C SER A 103 -12.37 2.17 4.43
N ILE A 104 -12.18 3.15 3.55
CA ILE A 104 -12.06 4.57 3.90
C ILE A 104 -13.40 5.09 4.43
N GLU A 105 -14.52 4.73 3.80
CA GLU A 105 -15.87 5.10 4.23
C GLU A 105 -16.32 4.37 5.52
N GLY A 106 -15.61 3.31 5.89
CA GLY A 106 -15.75 2.59 7.16
C GLY A 106 -16.80 1.47 7.17
N SER A 107 -17.53 1.25 6.07
CA SER A 107 -18.57 0.22 6.01
C SER A 107 -17.97 -1.19 5.96
N TYR A 108 -16.85 -1.36 5.25
CA TYR A 108 -16.03 -2.58 5.28
C TYR A 108 -15.62 -2.96 6.71
N TRP A 109 -15.17 -2.01 7.52
CA TRP A 109 -14.72 -2.28 8.88
C TRP A 109 -15.86 -2.67 9.82
N LYS A 110 -17.05 -2.08 9.66
CA LYS A 110 -18.26 -2.53 10.37
C LYS A 110 -18.63 -3.97 10.01
N PHE A 111 -18.39 -4.38 8.76
CA PHE A 111 -18.57 -5.78 8.36
C PHE A 111 -17.53 -6.69 9.02
N VAL A 112 -16.26 -6.28 9.06
CA VAL A 112 -15.19 -7.02 9.75
C VAL A 112 -15.49 -7.18 11.25
N GLU A 113 -15.98 -6.15 11.93
CA GLU A 113 -16.39 -6.24 13.34
C GLU A 113 -17.50 -7.28 13.56
N LYS A 114 -18.51 -7.33 12.67
CA LYS A 114 -19.56 -8.37 12.71
C LYS A 114 -18.99 -9.77 12.50
N LEU A 115 -17.94 -9.92 11.68
CA LEU A 115 -17.28 -11.21 11.51
C LEU A 115 -16.58 -11.64 12.79
N PHE A 116 -15.93 -10.73 13.52
CA PHE A 116 -15.33 -11.07 14.83
C PHE A 116 -16.38 -11.63 15.80
N GLU A 117 -17.56 -11.00 15.88
CA GLU A 117 -18.68 -11.51 16.67
C GLU A 117 -19.15 -12.89 16.19
N TYR A 118 -19.34 -13.05 14.88
CA TYR A 118 -19.79 -14.30 14.27
C TYR A 118 -18.84 -15.48 14.54
N TYR A 119 -17.53 -15.23 14.48
CA TYR A 119 -16.49 -16.22 14.76
C TYR A 119 -16.18 -16.37 16.26
N ALA A 120 -17.01 -15.79 17.14
CA ALA A 120 -16.88 -15.86 18.59
C ALA A 120 -15.50 -15.38 19.12
N VAL A 121 -14.88 -14.45 18.41
CA VAL A 121 -13.71 -13.72 18.92
C VAL A 121 -14.18 -12.91 20.12
N LYS A 122 -13.59 -13.15 21.31
CA LYS A 122 -14.10 -12.45 22.49
C LYS A 122 -13.79 -10.97 22.39
N LYS A 123 -14.72 -10.14 22.85
CA LYS A 123 -14.52 -8.70 22.96
C LYS A 123 -13.25 -8.41 23.76
N GLY A 124 -12.31 -7.70 23.15
CA GLY A 124 -11.01 -7.35 23.75
C GLY A 124 -9.86 -8.34 23.46
N GLU A 125 -10.11 -9.47 22.79
CA GLU A 125 -9.03 -10.33 22.26
C GLU A 125 -8.49 -9.77 20.94
N VAL A 126 -9.37 -9.25 20.09
CA VAL A 126 -9.03 -8.49 18.87
C VAL A 126 -10.01 -7.32 18.79
N VAL A 127 -9.48 -6.11 18.60
CA VAL A 127 -10.28 -4.91 18.33
C VAL A 127 -9.79 -4.24 17.05
N LEU A 128 -10.68 -3.49 16.41
CA LEU A 128 -10.37 -2.80 15.15
C LEU A 128 -9.19 -1.84 15.30
N ASP A 129 -9.06 -1.20 16.46
CA ASP A 129 -7.98 -0.27 16.80
C ASP A 129 -6.60 -0.93 16.89
N ASP A 130 -6.51 -2.26 16.89
CA ASP A 130 -5.25 -3.00 16.80
C ASP A 130 -5.01 -3.58 15.40
N HIS A 131 -5.97 -3.44 14.48
CA HIS A 131 -5.93 -4.05 13.16
C HIS A 131 -5.06 -3.21 12.21
N PRO A 132 -3.90 -3.71 11.73
CA PRO A 132 -2.99 -2.92 10.88
C PRO A 132 -3.66 -2.44 9.59
N GLY A 133 -4.54 -3.28 9.04
CA GLY A 133 -5.34 -2.90 7.87
C GLY A 133 -6.22 -1.68 8.09
N TYR A 134 -6.72 -1.46 9.31
CA TYR A 134 -7.55 -0.30 9.65
C TYR A 134 -6.69 0.91 10.00
N LEU A 135 -5.66 0.70 10.81
CA LEU A 135 -4.76 1.76 11.28
C LEU A 135 -3.95 2.41 10.16
N TYR A 136 -3.60 1.64 9.13
CA TYR A 136 -2.64 2.07 8.10
C TYR A 136 -3.22 2.06 6.68
N GLN A 137 -4.55 2.06 6.55
CA GLN A 137 -5.23 2.23 5.26
C GLN A 137 -4.97 3.62 4.66
N PRO A 138 -5.31 3.84 3.38
CA PRO A 138 -5.25 5.17 2.77
C PRO A 138 -6.12 6.18 3.54
N ASN A 139 -5.66 7.44 3.59
CA ASN A 139 -6.43 8.53 4.22
C ASN A 139 -7.67 8.91 3.40
N GLU A 140 -7.52 8.93 2.08
CA GLU A 140 -8.51 9.38 1.12
C GLU A 140 -8.42 8.51 -0.14
N LYS A 141 -9.44 8.63 -1.00
CA LYS A 141 -9.44 7.96 -2.30
C LYS A 141 -8.40 8.64 -3.21
N ALA A 142 -7.53 7.82 -3.80
CA ALA A 142 -6.60 8.23 -4.85
C ALA A 142 -7.30 8.73 -6.13
#